data_AF-A0A957GFS1-F1
#
_entry.id   AF-A0A957GFS1-F1
#
_cell.length_a   1.000
_cell.length_b   1.000
_cell.length_c   1.000
_cell.angle_alpha   90.00
_cell.angle_beta   90.00
_cell.angle_gamma   90.00
#
_symmetry.space_group_name_H-M   'P 1'
#
loop_
_entity.id
_entity.type
_entity.pdbx_description
1 polymer ?
#
loop_
_entity_poly.entity_id
_entity_poly.type
_entity_poly.pdbx_seq_one_letter_code
_entity_poly.pdbx_strand_id
1 'polypeptide(L)'
;MMPVRDGMARRVMVLALAVAAGLGLLLAACGGADAGEANQAATATALAARLGGVAGGAGEEGETAVSPPDTTIDTAATATPLPPSENLQAVQATATARALEAEAAQAAAADAANANAAATAAAEEPIRTELASYGVDPNEGRLGWIHPPELLDVQGYMGYTYTNRFLATVAQDFVISADITWNTQFGTTGCGFVLRTDGNEESLNQYMVIATRGAQGHVGFVTMVDGDVDIDQSQDIYANGIDPLFEWENDTTNKIAVVGRGGTFTIYTNGTEIGQITPETVYEKGFVAFVALNESGYTRCQYDNAWLWLLN
;
A
#
# COMPACT_ATOMS: atom_id res chain seq x y z
N MET A 1 0.26 21.90 -14.91
CA MET A 1 -0.71 20.85 -15.29
C MET A 1 -0.39 20.37 -16.68
N MET A 2 0.42 19.31 -16.78
CA MET A 2 0.79 18.66 -18.04
C MET A 2 0.00 17.36 -18.19
N PRO A 3 -0.30 16.93 -19.43
CA PRO A 3 -0.94 15.65 -19.70
C PRO A 3 0.14 14.54 -19.69
N VAL A 4 0.22 13.77 -18.60
CA VAL A 4 1.07 12.56 -18.47
C VAL A 4 0.21 11.30 -18.65
N ARG A 5 -0.78 11.31 -19.55
CA ARG A 5 -1.74 10.20 -19.67
C ARG A 5 -1.56 9.29 -20.90
N ASP A 6 -0.87 9.74 -21.94
CA ASP A 6 -0.76 8.95 -23.18
C ASP A 6 0.36 7.88 -23.14
N GLY A 7 1.38 8.06 -22.30
CA GLY A 7 2.45 7.08 -22.13
C GLY A 7 2.01 5.85 -21.33
N MET A 8 1.28 6.06 -20.24
CA MET A 8 0.88 4.99 -19.31
C MET A 8 -0.12 4.03 -19.93
N ALA A 9 -1.08 4.53 -20.72
CA ALA A 9 -2.12 3.71 -21.36
C ALA A 9 -1.57 2.65 -22.33
N ARG A 10 -0.44 2.92 -23.00
CA ARG A 10 0.23 1.94 -23.88
C ARG A 10 0.96 0.84 -23.12
N ARG A 11 1.41 1.11 -21.89
CA ARG A 11 2.26 0.18 -21.11
C ARG A 11 1.44 -0.82 -20.29
N VAL A 12 0.28 -0.39 -19.78
CA VAL A 12 -0.70 -1.29 -19.16
C VAL A 12 -1.20 -2.36 -20.17
N MET A 13 -1.16 -2.07 -21.49
CA MET A 13 -1.54 -3.03 -22.55
C MET A 13 -0.73 -4.32 -22.46
N VAL A 14 0.54 -4.23 -22.08
CA VAL A 14 1.42 -5.40 -21.91
C VAL A 14 1.02 -6.21 -20.67
N LEU A 15 0.52 -5.58 -19.61
CA LEU A 15 0.07 -6.28 -18.39
C LEU A 15 -1.19 -7.12 -18.65
N ALA A 16 -2.21 -6.52 -19.25
CA ALA A 16 -3.44 -7.24 -19.60
C ALA A 16 -3.14 -8.34 -20.64
N LEU A 17 -2.24 -8.07 -21.60
CA LEU A 17 -1.77 -9.11 -22.52
C LEU A 17 -0.91 -10.17 -21.85
N ALA A 18 -0.12 -9.88 -20.82
CA ALA A 18 0.70 -10.88 -20.13
C ALA A 18 -0.16 -11.83 -19.30
N VAL A 19 -1.13 -11.28 -18.55
CA VAL A 19 -2.13 -12.08 -17.83
C VAL A 19 -2.99 -12.88 -18.82
N ALA A 20 -3.45 -12.27 -19.91
CA ALA A 20 -4.20 -12.97 -20.95
C ALA A 20 -3.36 -13.96 -21.77
N ALA A 21 -2.06 -13.73 -21.96
CA ALA A 21 -1.15 -14.61 -22.71
C ALA A 21 -0.72 -15.82 -21.86
N GLY A 22 -0.53 -15.66 -20.55
CA GLY A 22 -0.41 -16.77 -19.62
C GLY A 22 -1.65 -17.68 -19.67
N LEU A 23 -2.84 -17.07 -19.68
CA LEU A 23 -4.11 -17.77 -19.87
C LEU A 23 -4.21 -18.45 -21.26
N GLY A 24 -3.72 -17.77 -22.30
CA GLY A 24 -3.73 -18.25 -23.69
C GLY A 24 -2.81 -19.45 -23.91
N LEU A 25 -1.68 -19.52 -23.21
CA LEU A 25 -0.76 -20.68 -23.28
C LEU A 25 -1.35 -21.92 -22.62
N LEU A 26 -2.17 -21.76 -21.56
CA LEU A 26 -2.87 -22.88 -20.91
C LEU A 26 -4.03 -23.41 -21.75
N LEU A 27 -4.75 -22.53 -22.46
CA LEU A 27 -5.80 -22.93 -23.42
C LEU A 27 -5.25 -23.66 -24.66
N ALA A 28 -3.98 -23.43 -25.03
CA ALA A 28 -3.33 -24.18 -26.10
C ALA A 28 -2.89 -25.61 -25.69
N ALA A 29 -2.77 -25.89 -24.39
CA ALA A 29 -2.43 -27.23 -23.88
C ALA A 29 -3.66 -28.16 -23.71
N CYS A 30 -4.87 -27.59 -23.72
CA CYS A 30 -6.14 -28.30 -23.59
C CYS A 30 -7.06 -28.02 -24.79
N GLY A 31 -6.63 -28.38 -26.00
CA GLY A 31 -7.38 -28.03 -27.22
C GLY A 31 -7.16 -28.99 -28.38
N GLY A 32 -7.55 -30.25 -28.23
CA GLY A 32 -7.76 -31.16 -29.36
C GLY A 32 -9.25 -31.36 -29.60
N ALA A 33 -9.88 -30.51 -30.43
CA ALA A 33 -10.96 -30.84 -31.37
C ALA A 33 -11.66 -29.58 -31.92
N ASP A 34 -11.52 -29.41 -33.24
CA ASP A 34 -12.50 -28.92 -34.23
C ASP A 34 -13.24 -27.58 -34.09
N ALA A 35 -12.83 -26.70 -35.03
CA ALA A 35 -13.66 -26.02 -36.04
C ALA A 35 -14.63 -24.89 -35.65
N GLY A 36 -14.43 -23.73 -36.28
CA GLY A 36 -15.47 -22.73 -36.46
C GLY A 36 -14.96 -21.32 -36.80
N GLU A 37 -14.77 -21.03 -38.08
CA GLU A 37 -14.54 -19.69 -38.65
C GLU A 37 -15.62 -18.68 -38.23
N ALA A 38 -15.22 -17.46 -37.81
CA ALA A 38 -16.04 -16.25 -37.98
C ALA A 38 -15.21 -14.95 -37.87
N ASN A 39 -14.77 -14.49 -39.04
CA ASN A 39 -14.82 -13.13 -39.59
C ASN A 39 -14.51 -11.86 -38.76
N GLN A 40 -13.63 -11.05 -39.36
CA GLN A 40 -13.31 -9.65 -39.06
C GLN A 40 -14.49 -8.69 -39.34
N ALA A 41 -14.59 -7.58 -38.61
CA ALA A 41 -14.81 -6.25 -39.19
C ALA A 41 -14.62 -5.13 -38.15
N ALA A 42 -13.81 -4.15 -38.51
CA ALA A 42 -13.53 -2.92 -37.79
C ALA A 42 -14.56 -1.83 -38.09
N THR A 43 -14.82 -0.96 -37.11
CA THR A 43 -15.35 0.39 -37.37
C THR A 43 -14.89 1.35 -36.29
N ALA A 44 -13.90 2.18 -36.61
CA ALA A 44 -13.49 3.33 -35.81
C ALA A 44 -14.18 4.58 -36.36
N THR A 45 -15.02 5.20 -35.54
CA THR A 45 -15.65 6.50 -35.85
C THR A 45 -14.91 7.59 -35.10
N ALA A 46 -14.23 8.47 -35.85
CA ALA A 46 -13.64 9.69 -35.34
C ALA A 46 -14.73 10.76 -35.12
N LEU A 47 -14.71 11.43 -33.97
CA LEU A 47 -15.44 12.67 -33.76
C LEU A 47 -14.50 13.70 -33.12
N ALA A 48 -14.27 14.79 -33.87
CA ALA A 48 -13.53 15.96 -33.45
C ALA A 48 -14.49 17.16 -33.34
N ALA A 49 -14.48 17.85 -32.20
CA ALA A 49 -14.92 19.24 -32.01
C ALA A 49 -14.38 19.73 -30.64
N ARG A 50 -13.35 20.59 -30.59
CA ARG A 50 -13.34 22.08 -30.59
C ARG A 50 -13.77 22.77 -29.28
N LEU A 51 -12.75 23.45 -28.70
CA LEU A 51 -12.69 24.83 -28.15
C LEU A 51 -13.22 25.18 -26.73
N GLY A 52 -12.34 25.89 -26.01
CA GLY A 52 -12.59 26.74 -24.82
C GLY A 52 -11.89 26.18 -23.57
N GLY A 53 -10.87 26.78 -22.93
CA GLY A 53 -10.42 28.16 -22.87
C GLY A 53 -10.89 28.82 -21.58
N VAL A 54 -10.17 28.66 -20.46
CA VAL A 54 -10.15 29.60 -19.31
C VAL A 54 -8.79 29.51 -18.62
N ALA A 55 -8.19 30.68 -18.41
CA ALA A 55 -6.95 30.94 -17.69
C ALA A 55 -7.20 31.15 -16.18
N GLY A 56 -6.16 30.93 -15.37
CA GLY A 56 -6.08 31.32 -13.96
C GLY A 56 -5.55 30.16 -13.11
N GLY A 57 -4.59 30.32 -12.19
CA GLY A 57 -3.78 31.44 -11.76
C GLY A 57 -2.70 30.83 -10.86
N ALA A 58 -1.47 31.35 -10.94
CA ALA A 58 -0.37 30.92 -10.10
C ALA A 58 -0.58 31.46 -8.67
N GLY A 59 -0.61 30.56 -7.68
CA GLY A 59 -0.47 30.86 -6.27
C GLY A 59 0.74 30.12 -5.74
N GLU A 60 1.81 30.86 -5.46
CA GLU A 60 2.98 30.39 -4.72
C GLU A 60 2.60 30.34 -3.23
N GLU A 61 2.61 29.15 -2.63
CA GLU A 61 2.50 29.00 -1.18
C GLU A 61 3.90 28.83 -0.59
N GLY A 62 4.25 29.78 0.28
CA GLY A 62 5.52 29.84 0.99
C GLY A 62 5.61 28.78 2.09
N GLU A 63 6.75 28.10 2.09
CA GLU A 63 7.17 27.12 3.09
C GLU A 63 7.55 27.83 4.39
N THR A 64 6.69 27.73 5.42
CA THR A 64 6.99 28.18 6.78
C THR A 64 7.82 27.12 7.50
N ALA A 65 9.14 27.28 7.46
CA ALA A 65 10.07 26.51 8.28
C ALA A 65 9.80 26.73 9.78
N VAL A 66 9.34 25.68 10.47
CA VAL A 66 9.22 25.64 11.93
C VAL A 66 10.63 25.46 12.51
N SER A 67 11.17 26.52 13.12
CA SER A 67 12.42 26.44 13.88
C SER A 67 12.24 25.55 15.12
N PRO A 68 13.24 24.73 15.47
CA PRO A 68 13.24 24.02 16.75
C PRO A 68 13.21 25.01 17.92
N PRO A 69 12.65 24.63 19.08
CA PRO A 69 12.63 25.48 20.26
C PRO A 69 14.07 25.76 20.71
N ASP A 70 14.53 26.99 20.48
CA ASP A 70 15.79 27.52 20.98
C ASP A 70 15.75 27.48 22.51
N THR A 71 16.49 26.53 23.09
CA THR A 71 16.62 26.37 24.54
C THR A 71 17.77 27.25 25.03
N THR A 72 17.68 28.56 24.72
CA THR A 72 18.59 29.56 25.28
C THR A 72 18.21 29.76 26.75
N ILE A 73 18.93 29.06 27.64
CA ILE A 73 18.91 29.34 29.08
C ILE A 73 19.61 30.69 29.28
N ASP A 74 18.83 31.76 29.21
CA ASP A 74 19.28 33.12 29.45
C ASP A 74 19.63 33.27 30.94
N THR A 75 20.92 33.10 31.25
CA THR A 75 21.45 33.04 32.64
C THR A 75 22.01 34.39 33.11
N ALA A 76 21.52 35.51 32.57
CA ALA A 76 21.93 36.85 32.98
C ALA A 76 20.82 37.56 33.78
N ALA A 77 20.53 37.04 34.98
CA ALA A 77 19.64 37.71 35.91
C ALA A 77 20.38 38.91 36.56
N THR A 78 20.15 40.10 36.03
CA THR A 78 20.36 41.37 36.74
C THR A 78 19.65 41.30 38.09
N ALA A 79 20.38 41.47 39.20
CA ALA A 79 19.85 41.37 40.55
C ALA A 79 18.83 42.49 40.82
N THR A 80 17.55 42.21 40.56
CA THR A 80 16.43 43.06 40.98
C THR A 80 16.40 43.09 42.51
N PRO A 81 16.17 44.25 43.16
CA PRO A 81 16.07 44.34 44.61
C PRO A 81 15.06 43.32 45.15
N LEU A 82 15.45 42.56 46.17
CA LEU A 82 14.60 41.55 46.81
C LEU A 82 13.29 42.23 47.24
N PRO A 83 12.13 41.71 46.82
CA PRO A 83 10.86 42.27 47.22
C PRO A 83 10.70 42.13 48.74
N PRO A 84 9.94 43.02 49.41
CA PRO A 84 9.74 42.96 50.87
C PRO A 84 9.31 41.57 51.31
N SER A 85 9.72 41.13 52.51
CA SER A 85 9.56 39.73 52.99
C SER A 85 8.16 39.11 52.85
N GLU A 86 7.12 39.94 52.80
CA GLU A 86 5.73 39.55 52.51
C GLU A 86 5.56 38.94 51.09
N ASN A 87 6.35 39.37 50.11
CA ASN A 87 6.38 38.83 48.75
C ASN A 87 7.10 37.47 48.64
N LEU A 88 7.99 37.12 49.57
CA LEU A 88 8.70 35.83 49.51
C LEU A 88 7.75 34.65 49.76
N GLN A 89 6.79 34.80 50.69
CA GLN A 89 5.79 33.77 50.94
C GLN A 89 4.87 33.56 49.75
N ALA A 90 4.45 34.65 49.08
CA ALA A 90 3.62 34.57 47.87
C ALA A 90 4.37 33.90 46.70
N VAL A 91 5.67 34.22 46.52
CA VAL A 91 6.51 33.58 45.51
C VAL A 91 6.70 32.09 45.82
N GLN A 92 6.96 31.73 47.07
CA GLN A 92 7.11 30.33 47.48
C GLN A 92 5.80 29.54 47.29
N ALA A 93 4.65 30.11 47.66
CA ALA A 93 3.35 29.49 47.44
C ALA A 93 3.07 29.30 45.94
N THR A 94 3.35 30.32 45.13
CA THR A 94 3.20 30.24 43.66
C THR A 94 4.12 29.17 43.05
N ALA A 95 5.38 29.13 43.47
CA ALA A 95 6.33 28.13 42.99
C ALA A 95 5.92 26.71 43.39
N THR A 96 5.43 26.53 44.63
CA THR A 96 4.91 25.24 45.12
C THR A 96 3.69 24.79 44.32
N ALA A 97 2.73 25.69 44.06
CA ALA A 97 1.57 25.38 43.23
C ALA A 97 1.97 24.96 41.81
N ARG A 98 2.89 25.69 41.17
CA ARG A 98 3.41 25.34 39.84
C ARG A 98 4.15 24.01 39.82
N ALA A 99 4.89 23.68 40.87
CA ALA A 99 5.58 22.39 40.99
C ALA A 99 4.57 21.23 41.06
N LEU A 100 3.50 21.38 41.84
CA LEU A 100 2.42 20.39 41.93
C LEU A 100 1.66 20.23 40.60
N GLU A 101 1.39 21.34 39.91
CA GLU A 101 0.76 21.31 38.58
C GLU A 101 1.66 20.60 37.54
N ALA A 102 2.97 20.86 37.56
CA ALA A 102 3.92 20.20 36.67
C ALA A 102 4.04 18.68 36.94
N GLU A 103 4.07 18.28 38.21
CA GLU A 103 4.06 16.87 38.61
C GLU A 103 2.78 16.16 38.15
N ALA A 104 1.62 16.79 38.34
CA ALA A 104 0.35 16.26 37.86
C ALA A 104 0.30 16.12 36.33
N ALA A 105 0.84 17.10 35.59
CA ALA A 105 0.92 17.04 34.13
C ALA A 105 1.85 15.92 33.63
N GLN A 106 3.00 15.70 34.30
CA GLN A 106 3.91 14.61 33.97
C GLN A 106 3.29 13.24 34.25
N ALA A 107 2.58 13.08 35.37
CA ALA A 107 1.86 11.85 35.70
C ALA A 107 0.78 11.54 34.65
N ALA A 108 -0.03 12.54 34.27
CA ALA A 108 -1.05 12.38 33.24
C ALA A 108 -0.46 12.01 31.86
N ALA A 109 0.69 12.60 31.50
CA ALA A 109 1.40 12.25 30.27
C ALA A 109 1.94 10.81 30.30
N ALA A 110 2.47 10.35 31.44
CA ALA A 110 2.93 8.98 31.63
C ALA A 110 1.76 7.97 31.55
N ASP A 111 0.63 8.28 32.17
CA ASP A 111 -0.58 7.45 32.10
C ASP A 111 -1.11 7.34 30.66
N ALA A 112 -1.14 8.46 29.92
CA ALA A 112 -1.53 8.47 28.52
C ALA A 112 -0.55 7.66 27.64
N ALA A 113 0.76 7.77 27.89
CA ALA A 113 1.76 6.98 27.19
C ALA A 113 1.60 5.47 27.46
N ASN A 114 1.35 5.09 28.72
CA ASN A 114 1.12 3.71 29.11
C ASN A 114 -0.16 3.14 28.47
N ALA A 115 -1.24 3.93 28.45
CA ALA A 115 -2.49 3.54 27.80
C ALA A 115 -2.31 3.36 26.28
N ASN A 116 -1.59 4.25 25.63
CA ASN A 116 -1.28 4.14 24.21
C ASN A 116 -0.41 2.90 23.91
N ALA A 117 0.61 2.63 24.73
CA ALA A 117 1.44 1.44 24.59
C ALA A 117 0.63 0.15 24.76
N ALA A 118 -0.27 0.09 25.73
CA ALA A 118 -1.16 -1.05 25.93
C ALA A 118 -2.13 -1.25 24.75
N ALA A 119 -2.68 -0.16 24.19
CA ALA A 119 -3.55 -0.22 23.02
C ALA A 119 -2.80 -0.72 21.77
N THR A 120 -1.56 -0.25 21.55
CA THR A 120 -0.71 -0.74 20.46
C THR A 120 -0.40 -2.22 20.64
N ALA A 121 -0.01 -2.66 21.84
CA ALA A 121 0.28 -4.07 22.12
C ALA A 121 -0.95 -4.96 21.90
N ALA A 122 -2.14 -4.50 22.30
CA ALA A 122 -3.39 -5.22 22.08
C ALA A 122 -3.76 -5.32 20.59
N ALA A 123 -3.48 -4.28 19.80
CA ALA A 123 -3.70 -4.30 18.35
C ALA A 123 -2.67 -5.16 17.60
N GLU A 124 -1.44 -5.28 18.13
CA GLU A 124 -0.34 -6.06 17.55
C GLU A 124 -0.44 -7.56 17.85
N GLU A 125 -1.05 -7.96 18.96
CA GLU A 125 -1.19 -9.37 19.38
C GLU A 125 -1.76 -10.30 18.30
N PRO A 126 -2.90 -10.00 17.64
CA PRO A 126 -3.44 -10.88 16.60
C PRO A 126 -2.49 -11.00 15.40
N ILE A 127 -1.76 -9.93 15.06
CA ILE A 127 -0.77 -9.92 13.98
C ILE A 127 0.39 -10.87 14.32
N ARG A 128 0.91 -10.78 15.56
CA ARG A 128 1.98 -11.68 16.04
C ARG A 128 1.57 -13.14 15.98
N THR A 129 0.33 -13.45 16.33
CA THR A 129 -0.23 -14.81 16.23
C THR A 129 -0.35 -15.26 14.77
N GLU A 130 -0.78 -14.37 13.87
CA GLU A 130 -0.93 -14.64 12.44
C GLU A 130 0.42 -14.93 11.75
N LEU A 131 1.51 -14.24 12.11
CA LEU A 131 2.84 -14.39 11.49
C LEU A 131 3.35 -15.84 11.46
N ALA A 132 3.05 -16.64 12.49
CA ALA A 132 3.46 -18.04 12.55
C ALA A 132 2.85 -18.87 11.41
N SER A 133 1.65 -18.51 10.92
CA SER A 133 1.02 -19.18 9.77
C SER A 133 1.78 -18.95 8.46
N TYR A 134 2.60 -17.88 8.40
CA TYR A 134 3.46 -17.55 7.26
C TYR A 134 4.91 -17.99 7.45
N GLY A 135 5.18 -18.83 8.47
CA GLY A 135 6.55 -19.27 8.79
C GLY A 135 7.48 -18.14 9.24
N VAL A 136 6.92 -17.08 9.83
CA VAL A 136 7.68 -15.92 10.34
C VAL A 136 7.67 -15.94 11.87
N ASP A 137 8.85 -15.85 12.49
CA ASP A 137 8.95 -15.66 13.92
C ASP A 137 8.59 -14.19 14.27
N PRO A 138 7.57 -13.94 15.13
CA PRO A 138 7.21 -12.59 15.55
C PRO A 138 8.30 -11.85 16.33
N ASN A 139 9.43 -12.48 16.67
CA ASN A 139 10.60 -11.84 17.27
C ASN A 139 11.63 -11.37 16.22
N GLU A 140 11.50 -11.77 14.95
CA GLU A 140 12.40 -11.41 13.85
C GLU A 140 12.00 -10.12 13.12
N GLY A 141 11.36 -9.18 13.81
CA GLY A 141 10.93 -7.94 13.20
C GLY A 141 10.17 -7.01 14.13
N ARG A 142 9.44 -6.09 13.53
CA ARG A 142 8.56 -5.15 14.24
C ARG A 142 7.35 -4.77 13.38
N LEU A 143 6.28 -4.34 14.03
CA LEU A 143 5.14 -3.73 13.35
C LEU A 143 5.60 -2.45 12.62
N GLY A 144 5.37 -2.39 11.32
CA GLY A 144 5.55 -1.20 10.51
C GLY A 144 4.34 -0.28 10.65
N TRP A 145 3.16 -0.79 10.32
CA TRP A 145 1.90 -0.08 10.50
C TRP A 145 0.69 -1.02 10.51
N ILE A 146 -0.43 -0.51 11.03
CA ILE A 146 -1.78 -1.06 10.87
C ILE A 146 -2.57 -0.01 10.08
N HIS A 147 -3.13 -0.40 8.95
CA HIS A 147 -3.86 0.51 8.08
C HIS A 147 -5.35 0.52 8.45
N PRO A 148 -5.99 1.69 8.56
CA PRO A 148 -7.45 1.75 8.64
C PRO A 148 -8.10 1.17 7.37
N PRO A 149 -9.40 0.84 7.36
CA PRO A 149 -10.07 0.44 6.14
C PRO A 149 -9.84 1.43 4.98
N GLU A 150 -9.58 0.91 3.78
CA GLU A 150 -9.28 1.70 2.59
C GLU A 150 -10.12 1.22 1.41
N LEU A 151 -10.61 2.17 0.61
CA LEU A 151 -11.39 1.89 -0.59
C LEU A 151 -10.70 2.51 -1.80
N LEU A 152 -10.35 1.67 -2.78
CA LEU A 152 -9.84 2.09 -4.08
C LEU A 152 -10.91 1.84 -5.14
N ASP A 153 -11.32 2.91 -5.81
CA ASP A 153 -12.23 2.87 -6.94
C ASP A 153 -11.50 3.33 -8.21
N VAL A 154 -11.54 2.51 -9.25
CA VAL A 154 -10.90 2.77 -10.53
C VAL A 154 -11.87 2.47 -11.67
N GLN A 155 -11.92 3.35 -12.67
CA GLN A 155 -12.82 3.25 -13.80
C GLN A 155 -12.09 3.57 -15.10
N GLY A 156 -12.69 3.15 -16.21
CA GLY A 156 -12.20 3.43 -17.55
C GLY A 156 -11.30 2.32 -18.09
N TYR A 157 -10.76 2.54 -19.28
CA TYR A 157 -9.85 1.60 -19.92
C TYR A 157 -8.45 1.77 -19.33
N MET A 158 -7.86 0.67 -18.86
CA MET A 158 -6.48 0.62 -18.35
C MET A 158 -6.23 1.56 -17.18
N GLY A 159 -7.22 1.66 -16.31
CA GLY A 159 -7.12 2.41 -15.07
C GLY A 159 -6.19 1.71 -14.08
N TYR A 160 -5.41 2.50 -13.37
CA TYR A 160 -4.57 2.06 -12.26
C TYR A 160 -4.64 3.13 -11.18
N THR A 161 -4.81 2.70 -9.95
CA THR A 161 -4.72 3.58 -8.79
C THR A 161 -4.07 2.83 -7.64
N TYR A 162 -3.32 3.54 -6.82
CA TYR A 162 -2.68 3.01 -5.64
C TYR A 162 -2.75 4.03 -4.52
N THR A 163 -2.60 3.57 -3.28
CA THR A 163 -2.59 4.44 -2.10
C THR A 163 -1.52 3.96 -1.13
N ASN A 164 -0.78 4.93 -0.60
CA ASN A 164 0.20 4.71 0.45
C ASN A 164 0.07 5.84 1.48
N ARG A 165 -0.49 5.53 2.64
CA ARG A 165 -0.61 6.47 3.76
C ARG A 165 0.66 6.58 4.61
N PHE A 166 1.61 5.67 4.42
CA PHE A 166 2.81 5.52 5.25
C PHE A 166 4.08 5.74 4.43
N LEU A 167 4.16 6.90 3.76
CA LEU A 167 5.29 7.30 2.90
C LEU A 167 6.66 7.30 3.60
N ALA A 168 6.70 7.36 4.93
CA ALA A 168 7.93 7.27 5.71
C ALA A 168 8.45 5.82 5.87
N THR A 169 7.68 4.81 5.45
CA THR A 169 8.03 3.39 5.60
C THR A 169 8.60 2.84 4.30
N VAL A 170 9.89 2.53 4.32
CA VAL A 170 10.58 1.81 3.25
C VAL A 170 10.81 0.37 3.71
N ALA A 171 10.25 -0.60 2.99
CA ALA A 171 10.34 -2.01 3.34
C ALA A 171 11.41 -2.69 2.48
N GLN A 172 12.33 -3.39 3.14
CA GLN A 172 13.27 -4.31 2.51
C GLN A 172 12.69 -5.72 2.65
N ASP A 173 12.80 -6.30 3.84
CA ASP A 173 12.20 -7.58 4.18
C ASP A 173 10.95 -7.33 5.02
N PHE A 174 9.84 -7.99 4.67
CA PHE A 174 8.54 -7.67 5.24
C PHE A 174 7.52 -8.80 5.11
N VAL A 175 6.45 -8.66 5.87
CA VAL A 175 5.17 -9.32 5.63
C VAL A 175 4.11 -8.24 5.48
N ILE A 176 3.38 -8.24 4.37
CA ILE A 176 2.16 -7.43 4.22
C ILE A 176 0.98 -8.38 4.16
N SER A 177 -0.10 -8.05 4.86
CA SER A 177 -1.35 -8.81 4.85
C SER A 177 -2.53 -7.84 4.80
N ALA A 178 -3.59 -8.23 4.10
CA ALA A 178 -4.87 -7.52 4.10
C ALA A 178 -6.02 -8.47 3.78
N ASP A 179 -7.19 -8.18 4.32
CA ASP A 179 -8.45 -8.75 3.86
C ASP A 179 -8.94 -7.90 2.69
N ILE A 180 -9.02 -8.49 1.51
CA ILE A 180 -9.33 -7.78 0.26
C ILE A 180 -10.69 -8.24 -0.22
N THR A 181 -11.63 -7.29 -0.28
CA THR A 181 -12.94 -7.48 -0.90
C THR A 181 -12.95 -6.76 -2.24
N TRP A 182 -13.42 -7.41 -3.29
CA TRP A 182 -13.42 -6.82 -4.63
C TRP A 182 -14.78 -6.87 -5.31
N ASN A 183 -15.02 -5.87 -6.15
CA ASN A 183 -16.14 -5.85 -7.07
C ASN A 183 -15.67 -5.30 -8.41
N THR A 184 -15.57 -6.17 -9.42
CA THR A 184 -15.09 -5.84 -10.75
C THR A 184 -16.15 -6.11 -11.82
N GLN A 185 -16.14 -5.32 -12.89
CA GLN A 185 -17.00 -5.58 -14.06
C GLN A 185 -16.47 -6.75 -14.92
N PHE A 186 -15.15 -6.87 -15.05
CA PHE A 186 -14.49 -7.88 -15.89
C PHE A 186 -13.45 -8.68 -15.09
N GLY A 187 -13.13 -9.88 -15.58
CA GLY A 187 -12.34 -10.86 -14.83
C GLY A 187 -10.85 -10.54 -14.72
N THR A 188 -10.26 -9.92 -15.73
CA THR A 188 -8.82 -9.57 -15.81
C THR A 188 -8.42 -8.38 -14.93
N THR A 189 -9.39 -7.77 -14.27
CA THR A 189 -9.14 -6.74 -13.29
C THR A 189 -8.88 -7.33 -11.90
N GLY A 190 -8.07 -6.65 -11.07
CA GLY A 190 -7.73 -7.14 -9.75
C GLY A 190 -7.32 -6.10 -8.71
N CYS A 191 -7.14 -6.62 -7.50
CA CYS A 191 -6.77 -5.89 -6.29
C CYS A 191 -5.54 -6.54 -5.67
N GLY A 192 -4.73 -5.79 -4.93
CA GLY A 192 -3.59 -6.37 -4.22
C GLY A 192 -2.57 -5.34 -3.76
N PHE A 193 -1.30 -5.68 -3.92
CA PHE A 193 -0.18 -4.92 -3.39
C PHE A 193 0.80 -4.49 -4.48
N VAL A 194 1.37 -3.29 -4.29
CA VAL A 194 2.61 -2.85 -4.90
C VAL A 194 3.72 -3.04 -3.87
N LEU A 195 4.82 -3.64 -4.27
CA LEU A 195 5.92 -4.06 -3.41
C LEU A 195 7.22 -3.43 -3.90
N ARG A 196 7.98 -2.86 -2.97
CA ARG A 196 9.30 -2.26 -3.21
C ARG A 196 9.34 -1.26 -4.38
N THR A 197 8.29 -0.46 -4.53
CA THR A 197 8.27 0.58 -5.56
C THR A 197 9.23 1.72 -5.23
N ASP A 198 9.90 2.26 -6.24
CA ASP A 198 10.72 3.48 -6.14
C ASP A 198 9.88 4.76 -6.07
N GLY A 199 8.56 4.67 -6.31
CA GLY A 199 7.64 5.80 -6.31
C GLY A 199 7.75 6.69 -7.56
N ASN A 200 8.50 6.28 -8.58
CA ASN A 200 8.63 7.02 -9.82
C ASN A 200 7.44 6.76 -10.76
N GLU A 201 6.40 7.59 -10.68
CA GLU A 201 5.17 7.42 -11.47
C GLU A 201 5.38 7.44 -12.99
N GLU A 202 6.49 8.03 -13.49
CA GLU A 202 6.79 8.06 -14.92
C GLU A 202 7.50 6.79 -15.41
N SER A 203 8.20 6.09 -14.52
CA SER A 203 9.08 4.96 -14.83
C SER A 203 9.14 4.01 -13.63
N LEU A 204 8.01 3.36 -13.34
CA LEU A 204 7.85 2.53 -12.15
C LEU A 204 8.80 1.32 -12.19
N ASN A 205 9.61 1.20 -11.14
CA ASN A 205 10.34 -0.02 -10.82
C ASN A 205 9.73 -0.63 -9.58
N GLN A 206 9.01 -1.75 -9.74
CA GLN A 206 8.26 -2.36 -8.65
C GLN A 206 7.90 -3.82 -8.93
N TYR A 207 7.52 -4.53 -7.88
CA TYR A 207 6.74 -5.76 -8.01
C TYR A 207 5.28 -5.50 -7.66
N MET A 208 4.39 -6.32 -8.20
CA MET A 208 2.97 -6.30 -7.86
C MET A 208 2.48 -7.72 -7.59
N VAL A 209 1.63 -7.87 -6.59
CA VAL A 209 0.87 -9.10 -6.33
C VAL A 209 -0.60 -8.76 -6.44
N ILE A 210 -1.31 -9.36 -7.38
CA ILE A 210 -2.70 -8.99 -7.72
C ILE A 210 -3.56 -10.23 -7.80
N ALA A 211 -4.64 -10.27 -7.01
CA ALA A 211 -5.72 -11.22 -7.19
C ALA A 211 -6.69 -10.73 -8.26
N THR A 212 -7.05 -11.61 -9.18
CA THR A 212 -8.01 -11.36 -10.26
C THR A 212 -9.12 -12.39 -10.25
N ARG A 213 -10.26 -12.03 -10.82
CA ARG A 213 -11.42 -12.93 -10.97
C ARG A 213 -11.39 -13.77 -12.25
N GLY A 214 -10.40 -13.52 -13.11
CA GLY A 214 -10.22 -14.19 -14.38
C GLY A 214 -10.08 -15.70 -14.16
N ALA A 215 -10.66 -16.48 -15.08
CA ALA A 215 -10.55 -17.95 -15.09
C ALA A 215 -10.77 -18.65 -13.72
N GLN A 216 -11.74 -18.16 -12.93
CA GLN A 216 -12.09 -18.74 -11.63
C GLN A 216 -11.08 -18.47 -10.50
N GLY A 217 -10.30 -17.38 -10.59
CA GLY A 217 -9.47 -16.90 -9.49
C GLY A 217 -7.99 -17.18 -9.68
N HIS A 218 -7.23 -16.12 -9.92
CA HIS A 218 -5.79 -16.18 -10.12
C HIS A 218 -5.09 -15.10 -9.29
N VAL A 219 -3.85 -15.37 -8.87
CA VAL A 219 -2.96 -14.38 -8.27
C VAL A 219 -1.74 -14.23 -9.17
N GLY A 220 -1.58 -13.04 -9.73
CA GLY A 220 -0.42 -12.68 -10.54
C GLY A 220 0.68 -12.04 -9.70
N PHE A 221 1.92 -12.51 -9.86
CA PHE A 221 3.12 -11.78 -9.48
C PHE A 221 3.69 -11.11 -10.73
N VAL A 222 3.87 -9.80 -10.68
CA VAL A 222 4.26 -8.99 -11.84
C VAL A 222 5.52 -8.23 -11.49
N THR A 223 6.50 -8.29 -12.38
CA THR A 223 7.71 -7.45 -12.30
C THR A 223 7.58 -6.30 -13.29
N MET A 224 7.75 -5.06 -12.83
CA MET A 224 7.76 -3.87 -13.69
C MET A 224 9.13 -3.21 -13.67
N VAL A 225 9.70 -3.00 -14.86
CA VAL A 225 11.00 -2.35 -15.08
C VAL A 225 10.78 -1.14 -15.97
N ASP A 226 11.18 0.05 -15.51
CA ASP A 226 11.02 1.32 -16.24
C ASP A 226 9.57 1.59 -16.73
N GLY A 227 8.59 1.16 -15.93
CA GLY A 227 7.17 1.28 -16.21
C GLY A 227 6.60 0.26 -17.21
N ASP A 228 7.42 -0.65 -17.72
CA ASP A 228 7.02 -1.75 -18.61
C ASP A 228 7.00 -3.08 -17.85
N VAL A 229 6.08 -3.98 -18.20
CA VAL A 229 5.98 -5.30 -17.56
C VAL A 229 7.02 -6.25 -18.13
N ASP A 230 7.83 -6.84 -17.25
CA ASP A 230 8.72 -7.93 -17.59
C ASP A 230 7.95 -9.26 -17.49
N ILE A 231 7.46 -9.72 -18.64
CA ILE A 231 6.65 -10.96 -18.74
C ILE A 231 7.47 -12.19 -18.37
N ASP A 232 8.78 -12.19 -18.69
CA ASP A 232 9.66 -13.34 -18.44
C ASP A 232 9.90 -13.54 -16.93
N GLN A 233 9.68 -12.49 -16.13
CA GLN A 233 9.79 -12.51 -14.66
C GLN A 233 8.45 -12.39 -13.95
N SER A 234 7.34 -12.49 -14.67
CA SER A 234 6.00 -12.49 -14.10
C SER A 234 5.46 -13.91 -14.01
N GLN A 235 4.66 -14.19 -12.99
CA GLN A 235 4.05 -15.50 -12.78
C GLN A 235 2.55 -15.36 -12.55
N ASP A 236 1.80 -16.31 -13.07
CA ASP A 236 0.37 -16.45 -12.86
C ASP A 236 0.11 -17.73 -12.06
N ILE A 237 -0.59 -17.60 -10.93
CA ILE A 237 -0.87 -18.71 -10.01
C ILE A 237 -2.38 -18.93 -9.97
N TYR A 238 -2.81 -20.15 -10.30
CA TYR A 238 -4.21 -20.55 -10.18
C TYR A 238 -4.57 -20.81 -8.70
N ALA A 239 -4.87 -19.73 -7.97
CA ALA A 239 -5.05 -19.73 -6.52
C ALA A 239 -6.19 -20.66 -6.08
N ASN A 240 -7.33 -20.64 -6.77
CA ASN A 240 -8.49 -21.50 -6.47
C ASN A 240 -8.17 -23.01 -6.58
N GLY A 241 -7.18 -23.38 -7.40
CA GLY A 241 -6.72 -24.77 -7.50
C GLY A 241 -5.84 -25.23 -6.33
N ILE A 242 -5.28 -24.30 -5.56
CA ILE A 242 -4.31 -24.57 -4.49
C ILE A 242 -4.93 -24.29 -3.12
N ASP A 243 -5.59 -23.13 -2.98
CA ASP A 243 -6.32 -22.72 -1.79
C ASP A 243 -7.84 -22.96 -2.00
N PRO A 244 -8.43 -24.00 -1.40
CA PRO A 244 -9.85 -24.33 -1.59
C PRO A 244 -10.80 -23.32 -0.92
N LEU A 245 -10.27 -22.38 -0.12
CA LEU A 245 -11.05 -21.29 0.47
C LEU A 245 -11.04 -20.02 -0.37
N PHE A 246 -10.31 -20.01 -1.50
CA PHE A 246 -10.23 -18.84 -2.36
C PHE A 246 -11.54 -18.64 -3.13
N GLU A 247 -12.24 -17.55 -2.83
CA GLU A 247 -13.51 -17.20 -3.49
C GLU A 247 -13.30 -16.07 -4.50
N TRP A 248 -13.50 -16.33 -5.80
CA TRP A 248 -13.18 -15.40 -6.90
C TRP A 248 -14.37 -14.56 -7.38
N GLU A 249 -15.56 -14.79 -6.83
CA GLU A 249 -16.77 -14.05 -7.20
C GLU A 249 -16.68 -12.57 -6.80
N ASN A 250 -17.67 -11.77 -7.20
CA ASN A 250 -17.75 -10.39 -6.69
C ASN A 250 -18.24 -10.38 -5.25
N ASP A 251 -17.83 -9.37 -4.51
CA ASP A 251 -18.23 -9.10 -3.13
C ASP A 251 -17.81 -10.20 -2.14
N THR A 252 -16.84 -11.03 -2.53
CA THR A 252 -16.15 -11.98 -1.65
C THR A 252 -14.90 -11.35 -1.08
N THR A 253 -14.51 -11.80 0.11
CA THR A 253 -13.33 -11.32 0.82
C THR A 253 -12.32 -12.44 0.93
N ASN A 254 -11.08 -12.19 0.49
CA ASN A 254 -9.97 -13.11 0.70
C ASN A 254 -8.86 -12.41 1.47
N LYS A 255 -8.24 -13.12 2.40
CA LYS A 255 -7.02 -12.64 3.04
C LYS A 255 -5.84 -12.93 2.11
N ILE A 256 -5.09 -11.91 1.72
CA ILE A 256 -3.86 -12.07 0.94
C ILE A 256 -2.69 -11.58 1.77
N ALA A 257 -1.66 -12.41 1.88
CA ALA A 257 -0.42 -12.03 2.52
C ALA A 257 0.78 -12.32 1.61
N VAL A 258 1.81 -11.48 1.71
CA VAL A 258 3.07 -11.64 0.98
C VAL A 258 4.22 -11.50 1.96
N VAL A 259 5.07 -12.52 2.02
CA VAL A 259 6.34 -12.50 2.74
C VAL A 259 7.46 -12.21 1.74
N GLY A 260 8.05 -11.01 1.82
CA GLY A 260 9.25 -10.63 1.08
C GLY A 260 10.49 -10.81 1.94
N ARG A 261 11.41 -11.69 1.54
CA ARG A 261 12.70 -11.90 2.22
C ARG A 261 13.83 -12.02 1.20
N GLY A 262 14.79 -11.11 1.25
CA GLY A 262 15.83 -10.99 0.23
C GLY A 262 15.20 -10.73 -1.14
N GLY A 263 15.53 -11.53 -2.15
CA GLY A 263 14.90 -11.47 -3.47
C GLY A 263 13.63 -12.33 -3.61
N THR A 264 13.22 -13.06 -2.57
CA THR A 264 12.16 -14.06 -2.67
C THR A 264 10.85 -13.56 -2.07
N PHE A 265 9.75 -13.81 -2.77
CA PHE A 265 8.39 -13.49 -2.36
C PHE A 265 7.58 -14.77 -2.22
N THR A 266 7.00 -15.01 -1.05
CA THR A 266 6.07 -16.13 -0.82
C THR A 266 4.68 -15.57 -0.63
N ILE A 267 3.72 -16.06 -1.41
CA ILE A 267 2.36 -15.53 -1.47
C ILE A 267 1.42 -16.53 -0.80
N TYR A 268 0.54 -16.00 0.06
CA TYR A 268 -0.47 -16.75 0.77
C TYR A 268 -1.86 -16.20 0.45
N THR A 269 -2.83 -17.09 0.32
CA THR A 269 -4.25 -16.75 0.34
C THR A 269 -4.94 -17.53 1.45
N ASN A 270 -5.71 -16.84 2.28
CA ASN A 270 -6.47 -17.43 3.40
C ASN A 270 -5.61 -18.34 4.32
N GLY A 271 -4.32 -18.01 4.46
CA GLY A 271 -3.35 -18.78 5.24
C GLY A 271 -2.68 -19.96 4.50
N THR A 272 -3.09 -20.26 3.26
CA THR A 272 -2.50 -21.29 2.41
C THR A 272 -1.40 -20.69 1.53
N GLU A 273 -0.19 -21.27 1.54
CA GLU A 273 0.87 -20.90 0.61
C GLU A 273 0.48 -21.31 -0.82
N ILE A 274 0.41 -20.35 -1.74
CA ILE A 274 0.04 -20.62 -3.14
C ILE A 274 1.23 -20.55 -4.10
N GLY A 275 2.35 -19.94 -3.69
CA GLY A 275 3.56 -19.93 -4.51
C GLY A 275 4.70 -19.12 -3.91
N GLN A 276 5.89 -19.42 -4.43
CA GLN A 276 7.13 -18.72 -4.09
C GLN A 276 7.85 -18.30 -5.38
N ILE A 277 8.21 -17.02 -5.46
CA ILE A 277 8.79 -16.39 -6.65
C ILE A 277 10.10 -15.71 -6.26
N THR A 278 11.14 -15.89 -7.08
CA THR A 278 12.41 -15.16 -6.95
C THR A 278 12.74 -14.54 -8.31
N PRO A 279 12.33 -13.28 -8.57
CA PRO A 279 12.66 -12.60 -9.83
C PRO A 279 14.17 -12.38 -9.96
N GLU A 280 14.66 -12.32 -11.20
CA GLU A 280 16.06 -12.02 -11.49
C GLU A 280 16.37 -10.53 -11.30
N THR A 281 15.41 -9.67 -11.65
CA THR A 281 15.44 -8.24 -11.34
C THR A 281 15.32 -8.07 -9.83
N VAL A 282 16.29 -7.39 -9.23
CA VAL A 282 16.37 -7.20 -7.78
C VAL A 282 16.06 -5.76 -7.40
N TYR A 283 14.93 -5.56 -6.73
CA TYR A 283 14.65 -4.35 -5.95
C TYR A 283 14.88 -4.69 -4.48
N GLU A 284 15.93 -4.12 -3.88
CA GLU A 284 16.30 -4.45 -2.50
C GLU A 284 15.27 -3.94 -1.50
N LYS A 285 14.76 -2.72 -1.72
CA LYS A 285 13.80 -2.06 -0.82
C LYS A 285 12.98 -1.02 -1.59
N GLY A 286 11.83 -0.67 -1.05
CA GLY A 286 11.03 0.43 -1.59
C GLY A 286 9.74 0.61 -0.79
N PHE A 287 8.82 1.39 -1.33
CA PHE A 287 7.51 1.57 -0.71
C PHE A 287 6.62 0.34 -0.94
N VAL A 288 5.68 0.15 -0.03
CA VAL A 288 4.61 -0.83 -0.16
C VAL A 288 3.28 -0.09 -0.15
N ALA A 289 2.38 -0.46 -1.06
CA ALA A 289 1.11 0.23 -1.25
C ALA A 289 -0.01 -0.76 -1.62
N PHE A 290 -1.26 -0.33 -1.46
CA PHE A 290 -2.40 -1.05 -2.03
C PHE A 290 -2.65 -0.61 -3.46
N VAL A 291 -3.14 -1.50 -4.31
CA VAL A 291 -3.37 -1.22 -5.73
C VAL A 291 -4.68 -1.77 -6.24
N ALA A 292 -5.42 -0.96 -6.98
CA ALA A 292 -6.53 -1.40 -7.79
C ALA A 292 -6.19 -1.19 -9.27
N LEU A 293 -6.27 -2.27 -10.04
CA LEU A 293 -6.14 -2.23 -11.49
C LEU A 293 -7.53 -2.17 -12.12
N ASN A 294 -7.61 -1.82 -13.40
CA ASN A 294 -8.80 -1.94 -14.21
C ASN A 294 -8.46 -2.03 -15.68
N GLU A 295 -8.67 -3.19 -16.31
CA GLU A 295 -8.49 -3.30 -17.76
C GLU A 295 -9.57 -2.49 -18.49
N SER A 296 -10.83 -2.65 -18.09
CA SER A 296 -11.96 -1.90 -18.63
C SER A 296 -13.11 -1.85 -17.63
N GLY A 297 -14.10 -0.97 -17.86
CA GLY A 297 -15.28 -0.90 -16.99
C GLY A 297 -14.99 -0.22 -15.66
N TYR A 298 -15.30 -0.90 -14.55
CA TYR A 298 -14.99 -0.43 -13.20
C TYR A 298 -14.39 -1.54 -12.34
N THR A 299 -13.63 -1.14 -11.34
CA THR A 299 -13.20 -1.97 -10.22
C THR A 299 -13.17 -1.21 -8.92
N ARG A 300 -13.64 -1.91 -7.89
CA ARG A 300 -13.65 -1.49 -6.50
C ARG A 300 -12.88 -2.50 -5.69
N CYS A 301 -11.90 -2.04 -4.93
CA CYS A 301 -11.12 -2.83 -4.00
C CYS A 301 -11.25 -2.23 -2.61
N GLN A 302 -11.78 -2.99 -1.66
CA GLN A 302 -11.83 -2.64 -0.25
C GLN A 302 -10.77 -3.46 0.49
N TYR A 303 -9.95 -2.77 1.27
CA TYR A 303 -8.89 -3.33 2.10
C TYR A 303 -9.26 -3.15 3.56
N ASP A 304 -9.38 -4.25 4.28
CA ASP A 304 -9.66 -4.29 5.71
C ASP A 304 -8.55 -5.06 6.44
N ASN A 305 -8.43 -4.82 7.75
CA ASN A 305 -7.47 -5.50 8.63
C ASN A 305 -6.04 -5.54 8.10
N ALA A 306 -5.64 -4.51 7.34
CA ALA A 306 -4.37 -4.50 6.65
C ALA A 306 -3.23 -4.07 7.56
N TRP A 307 -2.09 -4.75 7.47
CA TRP A 307 -0.93 -4.47 8.29
C TRP A 307 0.37 -4.79 7.56
N LEU A 308 1.45 -4.15 8.00
CA LEU A 308 2.81 -4.40 7.54
C LEU A 308 3.71 -4.73 8.73
N TRP A 309 4.42 -5.84 8.63
CA TRP A 309 5.47 -6.26 9.54
C TRP A 309 6.82 -6.11 8.84
N LEU A 310 7.77 -5.43 9.44
CA LEU A 310 9.12 -5.24 8.91
C LEU A 310 10.05 -6.26 9.56
N LEU A 311 10.75 -7.04 8.75
CA LEU A 311 11.73 -8.02 9.20
C LEU A 311 13.11 -7.36 9.39
N ASN A 312 13.93 -7.92 10.27
CA ASN A 312 15.29 -7.42 10.56
C ASN A 312 16.38 -8.09 9.72
#